data_AF-A0A7S4Q7W1-F1
#
_entry.id   AF-A0A7S4Q7W1-F1
#
_cell.length_a   1.000
_cell.length_b   1.000
_cell.length_c   1.000
_cell.angle_alpha   90.00
_cell.angle_beta   90.00
_cell.angle_gamma   90.00
#
_symmetry.space_group_name_H-M   'P 1'
#
loop_
_entity.id
_entity.type
_entity.pdbx_description
1 polymer ?
#
loop_
_entity_poly.entity_id
_entity_poly.type
_entity_poly.pdbx_seq_one_letter_code
_entity_poly.pdbx_strand_id
1 'polypeptide(L)'
;GAERRRLADTLCPPEVPSDPFFAFEAATLHVNSNVPASIGNQLLAFWLARGELADVKVNAKKFSIKADVFRESAMCTLKVRLYRESSPDLYAVEFQRRFGDAVLFNGIYQRAREHLQQVFSVSPGTSRAPEGFCGSLQTVAAETCEPDRTCAVDESLCPLLDMARSVDCPALQAEAAAAFARLAQDAQAAGRLRTAGALEACLMLLQSGHLEIMYPAARMLRILAQCPGGVPSFASSGLLMAVLGKVCSSATSSAVREELAEALRAQLWTAWSRVRGLFGAWQGGPARN
;
A
#
# COMPACT_ATOMS: atom_id res chain seq x y z
N GLY A 1 4.69 21.84 4.92
CA GLY A 1 5.18 22.70 3.83
C GLY A 1 5.87 21.86 2.78
N ALA A 2 5.46 21.98 1.51
CA ALA A 2 5.90 21.15 0.39
C ALA A 2 7.43 21.21 0.12
N GLU A 3 8.10 22.28 0.51
CA GLU A 3 9.56 22.43 0.37
C GLU A 3 10.38 21.43 1.21
N ARG A 4 9.86 20.94 2.35
CA ARG A 4 10.57 19.93 3.17
C ARG A 4 10.57 18.53 2.56
N ARG A 5 9.97 18.35 1.39
CA ARG A 5 9.84 17.07 0.69
C ARG A 5 10.63 17.02 -0.62
N ARG A 6 11.55 17.95 -0.88
CA ARG A 6 12.38 17.97 -2.10
C ARG A 6 13.87 17.97 -1.76
N LEU A 7 14.68 17.46 -2.68
CA LEU A 7 16.13 17.66 -2.65
C LEU A 7 16.42 19.08 -3.17
N ALA A 8 17.34 19.78 -2.50
CA ALA A 8 17.72 21.13 -2.85
C ALA A 8 18.79 21.12 -3.94
N ASP A 9 18.63 21.97 -4.95
CA ASP A 9 19.56 22.09 -6.08
C ASP A 9 20.95 22.62 -5.67
N THR A 10 21.03 23.27 -4.50
CA THR A 10 22.29 23.81 -3.94
C THR A 10 23.17 22.75 -3.28
N LEU A 11 22.66 21.54 -3.07
CA LEU A 11 23.40 20.45 -2.45
C LEU A 11 23.77 19.40 -3.50
N CYS A 12 24.83 18.64 -3.20
CA CYS A 12 25.29 17.55 -4.05
C CYS A 12 25.21 16.21 -3.32
N PRO A 13 24.97 15.10 -4.05
CA PRO A 13 25.15 13.75 -3.54
C PRO A 13 26.56 13.55 -2.97
N PRO A 14 26.71 12.79 -1.87
CA PRO A 14 28.04 12.37 -1.42
C PRO A 14 28.71 11.48 -2.46
N GLU A 15 30.04 11.40 -2.43
CA GLU A 15 30.79 10.44 -3.23
C GLU A 15 30.50 9.00 -2.77
N VAL A 16 30.75 8.05 -3.67
CA VAL A 16 30.73 6.62 -3.33
C VAL A 16 31.71 6.37 -2.19
N PRO A 17 31.31 5.66 -1.11
CA PRO A 17 32.24 5.31 -0.04
C PRO A 17 33.48 4.60 -0.56
N SER A 18 34.66 5.00 -0.09
CA SER A 18 35.94 4.39 -0.44
C SER A 18 36.25 3.10 0.33
N ASP A 19 35.29 2.62 1.12
CA ASP A 19 35.41 1.38 1.89
C ASP A 19 35.49 0.18 0.92
N PRO A 20 36.51 -0.70 1.01
CA PRO A 20 36.67 -1.84 0.10
C PRO A 20 35.54 -2.88 0.21
N PHE A 21 34.77 -2.89 1.30
CA PHE A 21 33.61 -3.75 1.48
C PHE A 21 32.31 -3.10 1.02
N PHE A 22 32.35 -1.83 0.60
CA PHE A 22 31.19 -1.18 0.03
C PHE A 22 30.89 -1.75 -1.36
N ALA A 23 29.69 -2.29 -1.51
CA ALA A 23 29.13 -2.66 -2.80
C ALA A 23 27.73 -2.07 -2.89
N PHE A 24 27.37 -1.61 -4.09
CA PHE A 24 25.99 -1.22 -4.37
C PHE A 24 25.06 -2.42 -4.29
N GLU A 25 23.84 -2.18 -3.83
CA GLU A 25 22.77 -3.15 -3.89
C GLU A 25 22.37 -3.48 -5.34
N ALA A 26 21.80 -4.66 -5.56
CA ALA A 26 21.35 -5.08 -6.90
C ALA A 26 20.31 -4.13 -7.53
N ALA A 27 19.54 -3.44 -6.69
CA ALA A 27 18.57 -2.43 -7.11
C ALA A 27 19.22 -1.03 -7.24
N THR A 28 20.29 -0.92 -8.04
CA THR A 28 21.00 0.33 -8.31
C THR A 28 20.96 0.69 -9.79
N LEU A 29 20.74 1.97 -10.08
CA LEU A 29 20.71 2.52 -11.43
C LEU A 29 21.76 3.60 -11.58
N HIS A 30 22.30 3.76 -12.78
CA HIS A 30 23.32 4.77 -13.08
C HIS A 30 22.74 5.77 -14.07
N VAL A 31 22.60 7.02 -13.63
CA VAL A 31 21.85 8.07 -14.32
C VAL A 31 22.76 9.25 -14.61
N ASN A 32 22.74 9.74 -15.85
CA ASN A 32 23.44 10.98 -16.19
C ASN A 32 22.52 12.18 -15.99
N SER A 33 22.99 13.20 -15.27
CA SER A 33 22.26 14.45 -15.06
C SER A 33 23.21 15.59 -14.71
N ASN A 34 22.97 16.78 -15.24
CA ASN A 34 23.67 18.00 -14.82
C ASN A 34 23.08 18.62 -13.54
N VAL A 35 21.93 18.11 -13.05
CA VAL A 35 21.24 18.60 -11.85
C VAL A 35 20.86 17.41 -10.96
N PRO A 36 21.70 16.98 -10.02
CA PRO A 36 21.48 15.73 -9.27
C PRO A 36 20.20 15.74 -8.42
N ALA A 37 19.82 16.90 -7.88
CA ALA A 37 18.57 17.05 -7.15
C ALA A 37 17.33 16.73 -8.02
N SER A 38 17.42 16.95 -9.34
CA SER A 38 16.34 16.64 -10.27
C SER A 38 16.01 15.15 -10.28
N ILE A 39 17.00 14.25 -10.18
CA ILE A 39 16.79 12.79 -10.20
C ILE A 39 15.86 12.38 -9.04
N GLY A 40 16.19 12.75 -7.80
CA GLY A 40 15.35 12.40 -6.66
C GLY A 40 14.01 13.16 -6.64
N ASN A 41 13.98 14.39 -7.14
CA ASN A 41 12.74 15.17 -7.26
C ASN A 41 11.78 14.58 -8.31
N GLN A 42 12.29 13.98 -9.39
CA GLN A 42 11.48 13.25 -10.37
C GLN A 42 10.87 11.98 -9.76
N LEU A 43 11.64 11.22 -8.98
CA LEU A 43 11.10 10.05 -8.25
C LEU A 43 9.96 10.45 -7.29
N LEU A 44 10.15 11.53 -6.54
CA LEU A 44 9.13 12.05 -5.64
C LEU A 44 7.86 12.48 -6.39
N ALA A 45 8.01 13.21 -7.51
CA ALA A 45 6.89 13.61 -8.34
C ALA A 45 6.17 12.40 -8.95
N PHE A 46 6.93 11.41 -9.43
CA PHE A 46 6.43 10.17 -10.01
C PHE A 46 5.55 9.40 -9.03
N TRP A 47 6.03 9.11 -7.81
CA TRP A 47 5.22 8.38 -6.84
C TRP A 47 4.05 9.19 -6.30
N LEU A 48 4.20 10.51 -6.16
CA LEU A 48 3.12 11.39 -5.73
C LEU A 48 1.98 11.40 -6.75
N ALA A 49 2.30 11.52 -8.04
CA ALA A 49 1.31 11.53 -9.13
C ALA A 49 0.50 10.24 -9.21
N ARG A 50 1.05 9.12 -8.73
CA ARG A 50 0.39 7.81 -8.71
C ARG A 50 -0.35 7.51 -7.41
N GLY A 51 -0.29 8.40 -6.43
CA GLY A 51 -0.87 8.17 -5.09
C GLY A 51 -0.19 7.02 -4.33
N GLU A 52 1.05 6.68 -4.69
CA GLU A 52 1.77 5.54 -4.09
C GLU A 52 2.52 5.94 -2.81
N LEU A 53 2.59 7.24 -2.45
CA LEU A 53 3.30 7.76 -1.27
C LEU A 53 2.36 7.98 -0.08
N ALA A 54 2.67 7.38 1.08
CA ALA A 54 1.98 7.68 2.34
C ALA A 54 2.79 8.55 3.30
N ASP A 55 4.06 8.21 3.51
CA ASP A 55 5.00 9.03 4.27
C ASP A 55 6.31 9.18 3.52
N VAL A 56 6.91 10.37 3.62
CA VAL A 56 8.15 10.70 2.93
C VAL A 56 9.01 11.58 3.83
N LYS A 57 10.24 11.12 4.03
CA LYS A 57 11.31 11.86 4.68
C LYS A 57 12.48 12.03 3.73
N VAL A 58 12.73 13.27 3.35
CA VAL A 58 13.91 13.65 2.57
C VAL A 58 15.02 14.08 3.52
N ASN A 59 16.22 13.53 3.33
CA ASN A 59 17.44 13.98 3.99
C ASN A 59 18.35 14.59 2.93
N ALA A 60 18.32 15.91 2.82
CA ALA A 60 19.08 16.65 1.82
C ALA A 60 20.60 16.50 2.03
N LYS A 61 21.07 16.47 3.29
CA LYS A 61 22.50 16.28 3.62
C LYS A 61 23.04 14.92 3.18
N LYS A 62 22.23 13.85 3.31
CA LYS A 62 22.60 12.49 2.90
C LYS A 62 22.13 12.14 1.49
N PHE A 63 21.54 13.10 0.77
CA PHE A 63 20.92 12.92 -0.54
C PHE A 63 20.07 11.65 -0.63
N SER A 64 19.20 11.48 0.37
CA SER A 64 18.41 10.26 0.52
C SER A 64 16.95 10.53 0.77
N ILE A 65 16.09 9.70 0.19
CA ILE A 65 14.64 9.70 0.40
C ILE A 65 14.29 8.41 1.13
N LYS A 66 13.62 8.51 2.27
CA LYS A 66 12.93 7.38 2.89
C LYS A 66 11.44 7.55 2.64
N ALA A 67 10.79 6.55 2.07
CA ALA A 67 9.38 6.61 1.75
C ALA A 67 8.67 5.31 2.14
N ASP A 68 7.46 5.46 2.67
CA ASP A 68 6.49 4.40 2.82
C ASP A 68 5.61 4.42 1.58
N VAL A 69 5.70 3.36 0.79
CA VAL A 69 4.97 3.22 -0.47
C VAL A 69 3.92 2.14 -0.39
N PHE A 70 2.80 2.41 -1.04
CA PHE A 70 1.66 1.52 -1.11
C PHE A 70 1.30 1.20 -2.55
N ARG A 71 0.92 -0.05 -2.76
CA ARG A 71 0.18 -0.43 -3.96
C ARG A 71 -0.85 -1.45 -3.55
N GLU A 72 -2.10 -1.13 -3.88
CA GLU A 72 -3.26 -1.92 -3.47
C GLU A 72 -3.29 -2.12 -1.95
N SER A 73 -3.07 -3.33 -1.46
CA SER A 73 -3.07 -3.67 -0.03
C SER A 73 -1.69 -4.02 0.52
N ALA A 74 -0.64 -3.92 -0.30
CA ALA A 74 0.72 -4.17 0.13
C ALA A 74 1.45 -2.86 0.42
N MET A 75 2.41 -2.93 1.34
CA MET A 75 3.23 -1.81 1.77
C MET A 75 4.70 -2.22 1.80
N CYS A 76 5.58 -1.31 1.40
CA CYS A 76 6.99 -1.43 1.74
C CYS A 76 7.58 -0.06 2.09
N THR A 77 8.57 -0.08 2.99
CA THR A 77 9.40 1.09 3.25
C THR A 77 10.65 0.95 2.40
N LEU A 78 10.90 1.92 1.53
CA LEU A 78 12.11 1.98 0.72
C LEU A 78 12.96 3.19 1.12
N LYS A 79 14.26 3.06 0.88
CA LYS A 79 15.20 4.15 0.95
C LYS A 79 15.92 4.27 -0.37
N VAL A 80 15.84 5.44 -0.99
CA VAL A 80 16.66 5.79 -2.15
C VAL A 80 17.81 6.66 -1.69
N ARG A 81 19.01 6.37 -2.19
CA ARG A 81 20.20 7.19 -1.99
C ARG A 81 20.83 7.50 -3.34
N LEU A 82 21.28 8.75 -3.48
CA LEU A 82 22.07 9.16 -4.62
C LEU A 82 23.53 9.27 -4.19
N TYR A 83 24.42 8.81 -5.05
CA TYR A 83 25.86 8.94 -4.91
C TYR A 83 26.43 9.55 -6.18
N ARG A 84 27.45 10.39 -6.04
CA ARG A 84 28.25 10.88 -7.16
C ARG A 84 29.31 9.85 -7.49
N GLU A 85 29.40 9.45 -8.76
CA GLU A 85 30.48 8.60 -9.27
C GLU A 85 31.66 9.40 -9.79
N SER A 86 32.70 8.72 -10.26
CA SER A 86 33.95 9.36 -10.73
C SER A 86 33.73 10.30 -11.93
N SER A 87 32.68 10.09 -12.72
CA SER A 87 32.31 11.00 -13.83
C SER A 87 31.41 12.13 -13.31
N PRO A 88 31.66 13.40 -13.71
CA PRO A 88 31.04 14.59 -13.10
C PRO A 88 29.50 14.63 -13.19
N ASP A 89 28.93 13.99 -14.20
CA ASP A 89 27.48 13.96 -14.44
C ASP A 89 26.85 12.59 -14.17
N LEU A 90 27.62 11.60 -13.70
CA LEU A 90 27.15 10.24 -13.46
C LEU A 90 26.81 10.03 -11.99
N TYR A 91 25.60 9.54 -11.74
CA TYR A 91 25.09 9.31 -10.40
C TYR A 91 24.55 7.89 -10.24
N ALA A 92 24.96 7.22 -9.17
CA ALA A 92 24.36 5.98 -8.74
C ALA A 92 23.12 6.28 -7.86
N VAL A 93 21.98 5.72 -8.26
CA VAL A 93 20.69 5.81 -7.57
C VAL A 93 20.37 4.44 -7.01
N GLU A 94 20.68 4.25 -5.72
CA GLU A 94 20.52 2.98 -5.02
C GLU A 94 19.17 2.92 -4.31
N PHE A 95 18.40 1.86 -4.56
CA PHE A 95 17.14 1.56 -3.91
C PHE A 95 17.34 0.44 -2.89
N GLN A 96 16.87 0.66 -1.66
CA GLN A 96 17.01 -0.29 -0.57
C GLN A 96 15.65 -0.56 0.06
N ARG A 97 15.22 -1.82 0.09
CA ARG A 97 14.07 -2.22 0.91
C ARG A 97 14.48 -2.17 2.37
N ARG A 98 13.78 -1.36 3.15
CA ARG A 98 14.01 -1.23 4.61
C ARG A 98 13.02 -2.07 5.40
N PHE A 99 11.81 -2.27 4.86
CA PHE A 99 10.76 -3.04 5.51
C PHE A 99 9.66 -3.43 4.49
N GLY A 100 8.82 -4.41 4.84
CA GLY A 100 7.60 -4.76 4.10
C GLY A 100 7.81 -5.68 2.90
N ASP A 101 6.85 -5.67 1.98
CA ASP A 101 6.72 -6.63 0.88
C ASP A 101 7.85 -6.50 -0.17
N ALA A 102 8.55 -7.61 -0.44
CA ALA A 102 9.66 -7.66 -1.38
C ALA A 102 9.23 -7.64 -2.85
N VAL A 103 8.08 -8.24 -3.18
CA VAL A 103 7.51 -8.24 -4.54
C VAL A 103 7.04 -6.84 -4.90
N LEU A 104 6.37 -6.16 -3.96
CA LEU A 104 6.00 -4.76 -4.09
C LEU A 104 7.23 -3.88 -4.29
N PHE A 105 8.26 -4.04 -3.45
CA PHE A 105 9.51 -3.28 -3.58
C PHE A 105 10.12 -3.44 -4.98
N ASN A 106 10.24 -4.67 -5.48
CA ASN A 106 10.76 -4.91 -6.83
C ASN A 106 9.88 -4.24 -7.89
N GLY A 107 8.56 -4.35 -7.78
CA GLY A 107 7.63 -3.68 -8.70
C GLY A 107 7.75 -2.16 -8.71
N ILE A 108 7.93 -1.53 -7.54
CA ILE A 108 8.16 -0.08 -7.41
C ILE A 108 9.52 0.29 -8.01
N TYR A 109 10.56 -0.50 -7.76
CA TYR A 109 11.89 -0.29 -8.33
C TYR A 109 11.88 -0.35 -9.87
N GLN A 110 11.26 -1.38 -10.47
CA GLN A 110 11.21 -1.51 -11.94
C GLN A 110 10.50 -0.32 -12.59
N ARG A 111 9.39 0.14 -12.02
CA ARG A 111 8.68 1.33 -12.53
C ARG A 111 9.48 2.62 -12.36
N ALA A 112 10.13 2.79 -11.22
CA ALA A 112 11.01 3.93 -10.98
C ALA A 112 12.19 3.95 -11.97
N ARG A 113 12.76 2.77 -12.25
CA ARG A 113 13.78 2.57 -13.29
C ARG A 113 13.27 3.00 -14.66
N GLU A 114 12.13 2.47 -15.10
CA GLU A 114 11.54 2.83 -16.39
C GLU A 114 11.31 4.34 -16.51
N HIS A 115 10.79 4.96 -15.46
CA HIS A 115 10.58 6.41 -15.43
C HIS A 115 11.89 7.20 -15.53
N LEU A 116 12.91 6.82 -14.76
CA LEU A 116 14.23 7.48 -14.83
C LEU A 116 14.89 7.28 -16.20
N GLN A 117 14.70 6.13 -16.84
CA GLN A 117 15.19 5.86 -18.20
C GLN A 117 14.49 6.70 -19.27
N GLN A 118 13.25 7.12 -19.03
CA GLN A 118 12.53 8.04 -19.93
C GLN A 118 12.96 9.49 -19.75
N VAL A 119 13.29 9.89 -18.53
CA VAL A 119 13.60 11.30 -18.20
C VAL A 119 15.09 11.61 -18.36
N PHE A 120 15.97 10.63 -18.15
CA PHE A 120 17.40 10.83 -18.14
C PHE A 120 18.13 9.82 -19.04
N SER A 121 19.32 10.21 -19.50
CA SER A 121 20.20 9.28 -20.21
C SER A 121 20.80 8.29 -19.22
N VAL A 122 20.37 7.03 -19.29
CA VAL A 122 20.86 5.94 -18.45
C VAL A 122 22.00 5.23 -19.17
N SER A 123 23.16 5.12 -18.52
CA SER A 123 24.33 4.47 -19.11
C SER A 123 24.04 2.97 -19.35
N PRO A 124 24.15 2.47 -20.59
CA PRO A 124 23.98 1.05 -20.88
C PRO A 124 25.23 0.31 -20.38
N GLY A 125 25.18 -0.29 -19.18
CA GLY A 125 26.29 -1.12 -18.73
C GLY A 125 26.36 -1.55 -17.27
N THR A 126 25.54 -1.02 -16.36
CA THR A 126 25.73 -1.28 -14.91
C THR A 126 24.51 -1.85 -14.19
N SER A 127 23.43 -2.18 -14.90
CA SER A 127 22.42 -3.05 -14.31
C SER A 127 23.00 -4.46 -14.25
N ARG A 128 23.62 -4.82 -13.12
CA ARG A 128 23.63 -6.22 -12.64
C ARG A 128 22.19 -6.59 -12.25
N ALA A 129 21.28 -6.57 -13.23
CA ALA A 129 20.12 -7.43 -13.14
C ALA A 129 20.69 -8.85 -13.07
N PRO A 130 20.22 -9.72 -12.15
CA PRO A 130 20.54 -11.13 -12.28
C PRO A 130 20.06 -11.56 -13.68
N GLU A 131 21.01 -11.88 -14.56
CA GLU A 131 20.76 -12.63 -15.79
C GLU A 131 20.16 -13.97 -15.34
N GLY A 132 18.83 -14.06 -15.32
CA GLY A 132 18.17 -15.26 -14.81
C GLY A 132 16.75 -15.11 -14.27
N PHE A 133 16.18 -13.90 -14.15
CA PHE A 133 14.74 -13.77 -13.86
C PHE A 133 14.00 -12.93 -14.90
N CYS A 134 14.17 -13.30 -16.18
CA CYS A 134 13.05 -13.25 -17.13
C CYS A 134 12.27 -14.57 -17.03
N GLY A 135 11.89 -14.93 -15.80
CA GLY A 135 10.78 -15.82 -15.58
C GLY A 135 9.58 -14.92 -15.52
N SER A 136 8.71 -14.98 -16.53
CA SER A 136 7.29 -14.84 -16.26
C SER A 136 7.05 -15.52 -14.92
N LEU A 137 6.64 -14.77 -13.89
CA LEU A 137 5.94 -15.40 -12.78
C LEU A 137 4.69 -15.98 -13.45
N GLN A 138 4.85 -17.18 -14.02
CA GLN A 138 3.76 -18.11 -14.10
C GLN A 138 3.30 -18.17 -12.66
N THR A 139 2.23 -17.44 -12.37
CA THR A 139 1.30 -17.82 -11.34
C THR A 139 1.22 -19.33 -11.47
N VAL A 140 1.84 -20.05 -10.54
CA VAL A 140 1.60 -21.48 -10.42
C VAL A 140 0.09 -21.50 -10.24
N ALA A 141 -0.61 -21.86 -11.31
CA ALA A 141 -2.04 -22.03 -11.25
C ALA A 141 -2.18 -23.04 -10.13
N ALA A 142 -2.70 -22.58 -8.99
CA ALA A 142 -3.07 -23.49 -7.93
C ALA A 142 -3.90 -24.56 -8.62
N GLU A 143 -3.40 -25.80 -8.60
CA GLU A 143 -4.11 -26.92 -9.19
C GLU A 143 -5.52 -26.85 -8.62
N THR A 144 -6.48 -26.54 -9.50
CA THR A 144 -7.88 -26.54 -9.14
C THR A 144 -8.25 -28.00 -8.94
N CYS A 145 -8.02 -28.52 -7.73
CA CYS A 145 -8.79 -29.64 -7.24
C CYS A 145 -10.24 -29.18 -7.25
N GLU A 146 -11.01 -29.72 -8.20
CA GLU A 146 -12.46 -29.64 -8.22
C GLU A 146 -12.99 -29.90 -6.80
N PRO A 147 -13.75 -28.97 -6.19
CA PRO A 147 -14.25 -29.19 -4.85
C PRO A 147 -15.33 -30.26 -4.91
N ASP A 148 -15.04 -31.40 -4.29
CA ASP A 148 -16.05 -32.37 -3.93
C ASP A 148 -17.09 -31.65 -3.05
N ARG A 149 -18.29 -31.50 -3.61
CA ARG A 149 -19.38 -30.76 -3.00
C ARG A 149 -19.92 -31.61 -1.86
N THR A 150 -19.34 -31.47 -0.67
CA THR A 150 -20.03 -31.62 0.64
C THR A 150 -19.03 -31.52 1.78
N CYS A 151 -18.80 -30.31 2.29
CA CYS A 151 -18.63 -29.99 3.73
C CYS A 151 -18.40 -28.47 3.88
N ALA A 152 -19.49 -27.73 4.05
CA ALA A 152 -19.46 -26.31 4.34
C ALA A 152 -19.20 -26.09 5.84
N VAL A 153 -17.96 -25.78 6.19
CA VAL A 153 -17.61 -25.02 7.39
C VAL A 153 -16.56 -23.98 6.99
N ASP A 154 -16.66 -22.81 7.61
CA ASP A 154 -15.86 -21.58 7.51
C ASP A 154 -14.32 -21.76 7.73
N GLU A 155 -13.78 -22.98 7.59
CA GLU A 155 -12.39 -23.37 7.92
C GLU A 155 -11.32 -22.69 7.08
N SER A 156 -11.69 -22.15 5.91
CA SER A 156 -10.76 -21.47 5.03
C SER A 156 -10.16 -20.17 5.61
N LEU A 157 -10.84 -19.51 6.56
CA LEU A 157 -10.38 -18.23 7.12
C LEU A 157 -9.64 -18.40 8.45
N CYS A 158 -9.78 -19.53 9.13
CA CYS A 158 -9.18 -19.76 10.45
C CYS A 158 -7.69 -19.41 10.50
N PRO A 159 -6.84 -19.87 9.55
CA PRO A 159 -5.41 -19.51 9.58
C PRO A 159 -5.17 -18.00 9.50
N LEU A 160 -5.95 -17.28 8.70
CA LEU A 160 -5.83 -15.82 8.58
C LEU A 160 -6.33 -15.10 9.83
N LEU A 161 -7.39 -15.60 10.46
CA LEU A 161 -7.89 -15.08 11.73
C LEU A 161 -6.88 -15.30 12.86
N ASP A 162 -6.22 -16.46 12.90
CA ASP A 162 -5.19 -16.78 13.90
C ASP A 162 -3.94 -15.92 13.70
N MET A 163 -3.51 -15.72 12.46
CA MET A 163 -2.45 -14.77 12.11
C MET A 163 -2.82 -13.33 12.54
N ALA A 164 -4.06 -12.90 12.31
CA ALA A 164 -4.50 -11.56 12.71
C ALA A 164 -4.53 -11.36 14.24
N ARG A 165 -4.84 -12.43 14.98
CA ARG A 165 -4.84 -12.48 16.45
C ARG A 165 -3.45 -12.59 17.07
N SER A 166 -2.43 -12.88 16.29
CA SER A 166 -1.04 -13.04 16.75
C SER A 166 -0.39 -11.68 17.03
N VAL A 167 -0.85 -10.99 18.08
CA VAL A 167 -0.42 -9.62 18.46
C VAL A 167 1.08 -9.50 18.72
N ASP A 168 1.75 -10.60 19.09
CA ASP A 168 3.19 -10.63 19.33
C ASP A 168 4.01 -10.79 18.03
N CYS A 169 3.36 -10.99 16.88
CA CYS A 169 4.01 -11.15 15.59
C CYS A 169 3.41 -10.19 14.53
N PRO A 170 3.84 -8.91 14.51
CA PRO A 170 3.36 -7.92 13.55
C PRO A 170 3.49 -8.35 12.08
N ALA A 171 4.49 -9.17 11.75
CA ALA A 171 4.65 -9.71 10.41
C ALA A 171 3.47 -10.61 10.00
N LEU A 172 3.00 -11.50 10.89
CA LEU A 172 1.83 -12.35 10.61
C LEU A 172 0.55 -11.51 10.53
N GLN A 173 0.40 -10.50 11.38
CA GLN A 173 -0.73 -9.59 11.31
C GLN A 173 -0.76 -8.80 10.00
N ALA A 174 0.39 -8.35 9.51
CA ALA A 174 0.50 -7.64 8.23
C ALA A 174 0.09 -8.55 7.06
N GLU A 175 0.55 -9.80 7.06
CA GLU A 175 0.15 -10.79 6.04
C GLU A 175 -1.35 -11.11 6.09
N ALA A 176 -1.92 -11.25 7.29
CA ALA A 176 -3.35 -11.46 7.46
C ALA A 176 -4.17 -10.26 6.94
N ALA A 177 -3.76 -9.04 7.31
CA ALA A 177 -4.42 -7.81 6.87
C ALA A 177 -4.37 -7.66 5.35
N ALA A 178 -3.22 -7.92 4.74
CA ALA A 178 -3.06 -7.90 3.28
C ALA A 178 -3.91 -8.99 2.60
N ALA A 179 -3.96 -10.20 3.16
CA ALA A 179 -4.80 -11.28 2.65
C ALA A 179 -6.29 -10.92 2.72
N PHE A 180 -6.78 -10.37 3.84
CA PHE A 180 -8.16 -9.90 3.94
C PHE A 180 -8.47 -8.79 2.94
N ALA A 181 -7.57 -7.84 2.75
CA ALA A 181 -7.76 -6.78 1.78
C ALA A 181 -7.79 -7.29 0.32
N ARG A 182 -7.05 -8.37 0.00
CA ARG A 182 -7.16 -9.06 -1.30
C ARG A 182 -8.48 -9.81 -1.44
N LEU A 183 -8.87 -10.57 -0.42
CA LEU A 183 -10.14 -11.31 -0.39
C LEU A 183 -11.35 -10.37 -0.50
N ALA A 184 -11.27 -9.14 0.04
CA ALA A 184 -12.32 -8.14 -0.09
C ALA A 184 -12.51 -7.65 -1.54
N GLN A 185 -11.46 -7.68 -2.35
CA GLN A 185 -11.52 -7.27 -3.77
C GLN A 185 -12.19 -8.33 -4.65
N ASP A 186 -12.12 -9.58 -4.24
CA ASP A 186 -12.81 -10.68 -4.92
C ASP A 186 -14.28 -10.71 -4.52
N ALA A 187 -15.17 -10.43 -5.46
CA ALA A 187 -16.62 -10.39 -5.23
C ALA A 187 -17.18 -11.73 -4.70
N GLN A 188 -16.59 -12.87 -5.06
CA GLN A 188 -17.02 -14.18 -4.60
C GLN A 188 -16.54 -14.47 -3.17
N ALA A 189 -15.33 -14.01 -2.82
CA ALA A 189 -14.75 -14.23 -1.49
C ALA A 189 -15.14 -13.15 -0.46
N ALA A 190 -15.47 -11.94 -0.88
CA ALA A 190 -15.76 -10.80 0.00
C ALA A 190 -16.89 -11.06 1.00
N GLY A 191 -17.86 -11.91 0.64
CA GLY A 191 -18.93 -12.33 1.53
C GLY A 191 -18.43 -13.00 2.81
N ARG A 192 -17.32 -13.74 2.73
CA ARG A 192 -16.72 -14.46 3.86
C ARG A 192 -16.09 -13.52 4.90
N LEU A 193 -15.75 -12.30 4.51
CA LEU A 193 -15.19 -11.30 5.42
C LEU A 193 -16.23 -10.49 6.19
N ARG A 194 -17.54 -10.73 5.95
CA ARG A 194 -18.63 -10.04 6.65
C ARG A 194 -19.06 -10.74 7.94
N THR A 195 -18.37 -11.79 8.34
CA THR A 195 -18.62 -12.50 9.60
C THR A 195 -18.18 -11.66 10.80
N ALA A 196 -18.79 -11.90 11.96
CA ALA A 196 -18.41 -11.20 13.19
C ALA A 196 -16.92 -11.41 13.53
N GLY A 197 -16.41 -12.63 13.34
CA GLY A 197 -15.00 -12.96 13.59
C GLY A 197 -14.03 -12.23 12.68
N ALA A 198 -14.34 -12.08 11.39
CA ALA A 198 -13.49 -11.32 10.46
C ALA A 198 -13.50 -9.81 10.76
N LEU A 199 -14.64 -9.25 11.16
CA LEU A 199 -14.74 -7.84 11.57
C LEU A 199 -14.04 -7.57 12.90
N GLU A 200 -14.11 -8.50 13.85
CA GLU A 200 -13.36 -8.45 15.11
C GLU A 200 -11.85 -8.54 14.86
N ALA A 201 -11.42 -9.45 13.98
CA ALA A 201 -10.02 -9.50 13.53
C ALA A 201 -9.58 -8.18 12.91
N CYS A 202 -10.40 -7.58 12.05
CA CYS A 202 -10.12 -6.27 11.48
C CYS A 202 -10.00 -5.16 12.54
N LEU A 203 -10.81 -5.21 13.60
CA LEU A 203 -10.70 -4.28 14.73
C LEU A 203 -9.37 -4.39 15.45
N MET A 204 -8.91 -5.62 15.72
CA MET A 204 -7.60 -5.87 16.33
C MET A 204 -6.47 -5.32 15.44
N LEU A 205 -6.55 -5.57 14.13
CA LEU A 205 -5.57 -5.06 13.16
C LEU A 205 -5.56 -3.53 13.11
N LEU A 206 -6.72 -2.88 13.17
CA LEU A 206 -6.81 -1.41 13.22
C LEU A 206 -6.27 -0.81 14.51
N GLN A 207 -6.32 -1.54 15.63
CA GLN A 207 -5.77 -1.09 16.90
C GLN A 207 -4.24 -1.12 16.94
N SER A 208 -3.60 -1.82 15.99
CA SER A 208 -2.15 -1.81 15.81
C SER A 208 -1.57 -0.40 15.69
N GLY A 209 -0.33 -0.22 16.14
CA GLY A 209 0.49 0.97 15.88
C GLY A 209 1.25 0.92 14.54
N HIS A 210 1.16 -0.21 13.82
CA HIS A 210 1.93 -0.47 12.62
C HIS A 210 1.14 -0.12 11.36
N LEU A 211 1.76 0.65 10.48
CA LEU A 211 1.12 1.17 9.28
C LEU A 211 0.85 0.04 8.26
N GLU A 212 1.78 -0.93 8.14
CA GLU A 212 1.64 -2.12 7.30
C GLU A 212 0.47 -3.04 7.71
N ILE A 213 -0.06 -2.88 8.93
CA ILE A 213 -1.21 -3.63 9.45
C ILE A 213 -2.49 -2.81 9.31
N MET A 214 -2.46 -1.55 9.78
CA MET A 214 -3.63 -0.68 9.79
C MET A 214 -4.12 -0.34 8.38
N TYR A 215 -3.22 -0.09 7.44
CA TYR A 215 -3.62 0.34 6.09
C TYR A 215 -4.37 -0.75 5.33
N PRO A 216 -3.89 -2.01 5.24
CA PRO A 216 -4.64 -3.05 4.56
C PRO A 216 -5.98 -3.35 5.25
N ALA A 217 -6.03 -3.31 6.59
CA ALA A 217 -7.28 -3.46 7.34
C ALA A 217 -8.29 -2.32 7.04
N ALA A 218 -7.83 -1.07 6.98
CA ALA A 218 -8.67 0.06 6.59
C ALA A 218 -9.18 -0.06 5.15
N ARG A 219 -8.32 -0.52 4.23
CA ARG A 219 -8.67 -0.73 2.83
C ARG A 219 -9.69 -1.86 2.66
N MET A 220 -9.54 -2.97 3.39
CA MET A 220 -10.55 -4.04 3.46
C MET A 220 -11.92 -3.46 3.84
N LEU A 221 -11.99 -2.68 4.91
CA LEU A 221 -13.24 -2.06 5.36
C LEU A 221 -13.83 -1.14 4.30
N ARG A 222 -13.01 -0.32 3.65
CA ARG A 222 -13.47 0.55 2.56
C ARG A 222 -14.12 -0.25 1.44
N ILE A 223 -13.47 -1.32 0.99
CA ILE A 223 -14.00 -2.16 -0.09
C ILE A 223 -15.31 -2.83 0.33
N LEU A 224 -15.36 -3.42 1.52
CA LEU A 224 -16.58 -4.04 2.05
C LEU A 224 -17.72 -3.04 2.21
N ALA A 225 -17.42 -1.80 2.59
CA ALA A 225 -18.40 -0.73 2.72
C ALA A 225 -19.00 -0.29 1.37
N GLN A 226 -18.27 -0.46 0.27
CA GLN A 226 -18.71 -0.14 -1.09
C GLN A 226 -19.51 -1.27 -1.74
N CYS A 227 -19.38 -2.51 -1.25
CA CYS A 227 -20.13 -3.64 -1.79
C CYS A 227 -21.64 -3.58 -1.46
N PRO A 228 -22.52 -4.04 -2.37
CA PRO A 228 -23.93 -4.22 -2.09
C PRO A 228 -24.12 -5.15 -0.87
N GLY A 229 -24.78 -4.65 0.17
CA GLY A 229 -24.99 -5.40 1.41
C GLY A 229 -23.99 -5.12 2.54
N GLY A 230 -23.04 -4.18 2.38
CA GLY A 230 -22.09 -3.81 3.45
C GLY A 230 -22.68 -3.06 4.65
N VAL A 231 -23.91 -2.54 4.53
CA VAL A 231 -24.56 -1.66 5.52
C VAL A 231 -24.75 -2.27 6.92
N PRO A 232 -25.14 -3.55 7.08
CA PRO A 232 -25.32 -4.13 8.42
C PRO A 232 -24.01 -4.34 9.17
N SER A 233 -22.91 -4.60 8.45
CA SER A 233 -21.61 -4.98 9.05
C SER A 233 -20.96 -3.83 9.84
N PHE A 234 -21.14 -2.59 9.39
CA PHE A 234 -20.60 -1.39 10.05
C PHE A 234 -21.49 -0.85 11.18
N ALA A 235 -22.75 -1.28 11.25
CA ALA A 235 -23.67 -0.85 12.30
C ALA A 235 -23.33 -1.43 13.68
N SER A 236 -22.36 -2.35 13.75
CA SER A 236 -21.80 -2.80 15.02
C SER A 236 -21.15 -1.61 15.75
N SER A 237 -21.69 -1.29 16.93
CA SER A 237 -21.29 -0.09 17.71
C SER A 237 -19.77 -0.04 17.97
N GLY A 238 -19.12 -1.20 18.15
CA GLY A 238 -17.67 -1.29 18.33
C GLY A 238 -16.85 -0.93 17.09
N LEU A 239 -17.26 -1.38 15.89
CA LEU A 239 -16.54 -1.10 14.65
C LEU A 239 -16.64 0.36 14.26
N LEU A 240 -17.85 0.92 14.30
CA LEU A 240 -18.08 2.32 13.95
C LEU A 240 -17.26 3.27 14.84
N MET A 241 -17.27 3.05 16.16
CA MET A 241 -16.53 3.91 17.09
C MET A 241 -15.02 3.79 16.93
N ALA A 242 -14.49 2.59 16.66
CA ALA A 242 -13.06 2.41 16.38
C ALA A 242 -12.63 3.13 15.10
N VAL A 243 -13.43 3.02 14.03
CA VAL A 243 -13.19 3.69 12.75
C VAL A 243 -13.22 5.21 12.93
N LEU A 244 -14.24 5.76 13.61
CA LEU A 244 -14.33 7.19 13.92
C LEU A 244 -13.14 7.67 14.75
N GLY A 245 -12.76 6.92 15.78
CA GLY A 245 -11.60 7.24 16.61
C GLY A 245 -10.31 7.32 15.80
N LYS A 246 -10.09 6.38 14.87
CA LYS A 246 -8.91 6.38 13.99
C LYS A 246 -8.93 7.53 12.99
N VAL A 247 -10.09 7.85 12.39
CA VAL A 247 -10.25 8.98 11.45
C VAL A 247 -9.99 10.32 12.14
N CYS A 248 -10.46 10.52 13.36
CA CYS A 248 -10.29 11.77 14.11
C CYS A 248 -8.92 11.91 14.77
N SER A 249 -8.18 10.82 14.96
CA SER A 249 -6.88 10.84 15.64
C SER A 249 -5.77 11.37 14.73
N SER A 250 -5.02 12.36 15.22
CA SER A 250 -3.82 12.87 14.57
C SER A 250 -2.65 11.89 14.59
N ALA A 251 -2.67 10.89 15.48
CA ALA A 251 -1.67 9.83 15.53
C ALA A 251 -1.85 8.79 14.41
N THR A 252 -3.03 8.74 13.78
CA THR A 252 -3.29 7.86 12.64
C THR A 252 -2.73 8.47 11.35
N SER A 253 -1.98 7.67 10.60
CA SER A 253 -1.46 8.06 9.27
C SER A 253 -2.58 8.59 8.37
N SER A 254 -2.28 9.63 7.57
CA SER A 254 -3.26 10.21 6.64
C SER A 254 -3.81 9.17 5.66
N ALA A 255 -2.99 8.22 5.20
CA ALA A 255 -3.42 7.16 4.28
C ALA A 255 -4.49 6.25 4.92
N VAL A 256 -4.30 5.87 6.18
CA VAL A 256 -5.29 5.06 6.92
C VAL A 256 -6.57 5.86 7.17
N ARG A 257 -6.44 7.14 7.54
CA ARG A 257 -7.60 8.03 7.77
C ARG A 257 -8.43 8.21 6.51
N GLU A 258 -7.79 8.33 5.36
CA GLU A 258 -8.46 8.49 4.07
C GLU A 258 -9.27 7.25 3.69
N GLU A 259 -8.67 6.06 3.76
CA GLU A 259 -9.37 4.78 3.51
C GLU A 259 -10.60 4.62 4.41
N LEU A 260 -10.44 4.88 5.71
CA LEU A 260 -11.54 4.80 6.69
C LEU A 260 -12.61 5.88 6.48
N ALA A 261 -12.23 7.09 6.11
CA ALA A 261 -13.18 8.16 5.81
C ALA A 261 -14.00 7.83 4.56
N GLU A 262 -13.40 7.23 3.53
CA GLU A 262 -14.12 6.72 2.36
C GLU A 262 -15.09 5.59 2.73
N ALA A 263 -14.68 4.68 3.63
CA ALA A 263 -15.57 3.64 4.14
C ALA A 263 -16.82 4.25 4.80
N LEU A 264 -16.63 5.23 5.69
CA LEU A 264 -17.74 5.93 6.36
C LEU A 264 -18.65 6.67 5.37
N ARG A 265 -18.09 7.36 4.37
CA ARG A 265 -18.86 8.06 3.34
C ARG A 265 -19.75 7.10 2.55
N ALA A 266 -19.23 5.93 2.17
CA ALA A 266 -20.00 4.92 1.46
C ALA A 266 -21.18 4.40 2.30
N GLN A 267 -20.97 4.22 3.61
CA GLN A 267 -22.01 3.77 4.54
C GLN A 267 -23.09 4.85 4.76
N LEU A 268 -22.70 6.11 4.90
CA LEU A 268 -23.66 7.21 5.02
C LEU A 268 -24.48 7.41 3.74
N TRP A 269 -23.84 7.31 2.58
CA TRP A 269 -24.52 7.39 1.29
C TRP A 269 -25.57 6.29 1.13
N THR A 270 -25.18 5.03 1.38
CA THR A 270 -26.10 3.89 1.27
C THR A 270 -27.25 3.96 2.27
N ALA A 271 -27.01 4.42 3.50
CA ALA A 271 -28.07 4.66 4.48
C ALA A 271 -29.03 5.76 4.03
N TRP A 272 -28.50 6.89 3.54
CA TRP A 272 -29.30 8.00 3.03
C TRP A 272 -30.16 7.61 1.82
N SER A 273 -29.59 6.87 0.86
CA SER A 273 -30.34 6.37 -0.30
C SER A 273 -31.51 5.48 0.09
N ARG A 274 -31.35 4.63 1.12
CA ARG A 274 -32.44 3.80 1.66
C ARG A 274 -33.55 4.64 2.27
N VAL A 275 -33.20 5.62 3.11
CA VAL A 275 -34.18 6.54 3.71
C VAL A 275 -34.95 7.29 2.62
N ARG A 276 -34.24 7.85 1.64
CA ARG A 276 -34.87 8.54 0.51
C ARG A 276 -35.78 7.64 -0.33
N GLY A 277 -35.38 6.39 -0.57
CA GLY A 277 -36.21 5.39 -1.26
C GLY A 277 -37.51 5.08 -0.49
N LEU A 278 -37.44 4.98 0.83
CA LEU A 278 -38.61 4.79 1.69
C LEU A 278 -39.56 5.99 1.65
N PHE A 279 -39.04 7.22 1.67
CA PHE A 279 -39.86 8.43 1.54
C PHE A 279 -40.48 8.59 0.13
N GLY A 280 -39.76 8.21 -0.93
CA GLY A 280 -40.28 8.23 -2.30
C GLY A 280 -41.39 7.20 -2.54
N ALA A 281 -41.28 6.01 -1.93
CA ALA A 281 -42.33 4.99 -1.98
C ALA A 281 -43.60 5.40 -1.20
N TRP A 282 -43.47 6.25 -0.18
CA TRP A 282 -44.58 6.72 0.64
C TRP A 282 -45.45 7.78 -0.07
N GLN A 283 -44.87 8.57 -0.98
CA GLN A 283 -45.62 9.55 -1.79
C GLN A 283 -46.38 8.94 -2.98
N GLY A 284 -46.24 7.62 -3.22
CA GLY A 284 -46.89 6.88 -4.31
C GLY A 284 -48.09 6.00 -3.90
N GLY A 285 -48.67 6.20 -2.70
CA GLY A 285 -49.84 5.45 -2.24
C GLY A 285 -51.12 5.72 -3.07
N PRO A 286 -52.03 4.74 -3.22
CA PRO A 286 -52.96 4.64 -4.35
C PRO A 286 -54.00 5.76 -4.39
N ALA A 287 -54.23 6.30 -5.59
CA ALA A 287 -55.40 7.11 -5.89
C ALA A 287 -56.66 6.31 -5.46
N ARG A 288 -57.39 6.85 -4.50
CA ARG A 288 -58.70 6.31 -4.08
C ARG A 288 -59.65 6.46 -5.27
N ASN A 289 -60.15 5.33 -5.76
CA ASN A 289 -61.33 5.24 -6.62
C ASN A 289 -62.58 5.76 -5.89
#